data_AF-A0A6H5H9R4-F1
#
_entry.id   AF-A0A6H5H9R4-F1
#
_cell.length_a   1.000
_cell.length_b   1.000
_cell.length_c   1.000
_cell.angle_alpha   90.00
_cell.angle_beta   90.00
_cell.angle_gamma   90.00
#
_symmetry.space_group_name_H-M   'P 1'
#
loop_
_entity.id
_entity.type
_entity.pdbx_description
1 polymer ?
#
loop_
_entity_poly.entity_id
_entity_poly.type
_entity_poly.pdbx_seq_one_letter_code
_entity_poly.pdbx_strand_id
1 'polypeptide(L)'
;MNIVNCFIGAHFARCRLPFGKCTDKACLLSHDVRPGKMPTCYHYLAGLCQRDNCPYLHIKVNSKAPVCRSFLQGYCPDVFN
;
A
#
# COMPACT_ATOMS: atom_id res chain seq x y z
N MET A 1 3.60 -20.19 -6.89
CA MET A 1 3.70 -18.76 -7.22
C MET A 1 2.30 -18.16 -7.21
N ASN A 2 1.81 -17.67 -6.08
CA ASN A 2 0.58 -16.88 -5.98
C ASN A 2 0.55 -16.22 -4.59
N ILE A 3 1.41 -15.21 -4.43
CA ILE A 3 1.63 -14.37 -3.23
C ILE A 3 0.74 -13.11 -3.28
N VAL A 4 -0.07 -12.97 -4.35
CA VAL A 4 -0.93 -11.82 -4.61
C VAL A 4 -1.59 -11.32 -3.34
N ASN A 5 -1.11 -10.14 -2.92
CA ASN A 5 -1.69 -9.25 -1.91
C ASN A 5 -1.19 -9.42 -0.48
N CYS A 6 0.12 -9.40 -0.32
CA CYS A 6 0.74 -9.06 0.95
C CYS A 6 0.55 -7.53 1.22
N PHE A 7 -0.69 -7.12 1.54
CA PHE A 7 -1.16 -5.72 1.50
C PHE A 7 -0.76 -4.83 2.66
N ILE A 8 0.04 -5.32 3.59
CA ILE A 8 0.31 -4.57 4.80
C ILE A 8 1.81 -4.69 5.04
N GLY A 9 2.56 -3.89 4.29
CA GLY A 9 3.93 -3.59 4.67
C GLY A 9 3.89 -2.87 6.01
N ALA A 10 3.97 -3.64 7.10
CA ALA A 10 3.94 -3.26 8.51
C ALA A 10 2.82 -2.27 8.93
N HIS A 11 2.41 -2.32 10.18
CA HIS A 11 1.53 -1.30 10.76
C HIS A 11 2.28 0.04 10.87
N PHE A 12 2.52 0.74 9.75
CA PHE A 12 3.02 2.11 9.78
C PHE A 12 1.82 3.04 9.87
N ALA A 13 1.60 3.61 11.06
CA ALA A 13 0.59 4.62 11.26
C ALA A 13 0.85 5.78 10.28
N ARG A 14 -0.02 5.92 9.28
CA ARG A 14 0.16 6.87 8.17
C ARG A 14 -0.51 8.19 8.50
N CYS A 15 0.13 9.30 8.13
CA CYS A 15 -0.50 10.60 8.25
C CYS A 15 -1.78 10.66 7.40
N ARG A 16 -2.90 11.06 8.02
CA ARG A 16 -4.22 11.15 7.37
C ARG A 16 -4.25 12.22 6.26
N LEU A 17 -3.37 13.20 6.34
CA LEU A 17 -3.34 14.31 5.39
C LEU A 17 -2.83 13.84 4.01
N PRO A 18 -3.33 14.45 2.93
CA PRO A 18 -2.79 14.22 1.60
C PRO A 18 -1.28 14.51 1.57
N PHE A 19 -0.56 13.83 0.69
CA PHE A 19 0.88 13.97 0.59
C PHE A 19 1.31 15.44 0.44
N GLY A 20 2.32 15.83 1.21
CA GLY A 20 2.82 17.21 1.20
C GLY A 20 1.88 18.25 1.83
N LYS A 21 0.78 17.83 2.47
CA LYS A 21 -0.14 18.73 3.20
C LYS A 21 0.10 18.76 4.70
N CYS A 22 0.80 17.76 5.26
CA CYS A 22 1.27 17.85 6.64
C CYS A 22 2.57 18.67 6.68
N THR A 23 2.54 19.79 7.40
CA THR A 23 3.69 20.68 7.63
C THR A 23 4.30 20.51 9.01
N ASP A 24 3.68 19.67 9.86
CA ASP A 24 4.17 19.39 11.19
C ASP A 24 5.45 18.56 11.13
N LYS A 25 6.54 19.15 11.60
CA LYS A 25 7.86 18.51 11.67
C LYS A 25 7.94 17.44 12.76
N ALA A 26 7.03 17.47 13.74
CA ALA A 26 6.95 16.51 14.84
C ALA A 26 5.88 15.43 14.63
N CYS A 27 5.33 15.30 13.41
CA CYS A 27 4.32 14.30 13.12
C CYS A 27 4.86 12.89 13.40
N LEU A 28 4.22 12.17 14.33
CA LEU A 28 4.59 10.80 14.70
C LEU A 28 4.17 9.75 13.65
N LEU A 29 3.51 10.19 12.57
CA LEU A 29 2.98 9.33 11.52
C LEU A 29 3.88 9.35 10.29
N SER A 30 3.86 8.26 9.53
CA SER A 30 4.69 8.11 8.33
C SER A 30 4.25 9.03 7.19
N HIS A 31 5.19 9.80 6.64
CA HIS A 31 5.08 10.58 5.40
C HIS A 31 5.78 9.92 4.19
N ASP A 32 6.30 8.72 4.36
CA ASP A 32 7.05 7.97 3.33
C ASP A 32 6.13 7.48 2.20
N VAL A 33 6.30 8.03 1.01
CA VAL A 33 5.53 7.68 -0.20
C VAL A 33 6.25 6.58 -0.96
N ARG A 34 6.17 5.35 -0.46
CA ARG A 34 6.67 4.15 -1.14
C ARG A 34 5.51 3.27 -1.54
N PRO A 35 5.54 2.66 -2.74
CA PRO A 35 4.49 1.74 -3.20
C PRO A 35 4.08 0.73 -2.11
N GLY A 36 5.02 0.11 -1.40
CA GLY A 36 4.69 -0.88 -0.35
C GLY A 36 4.08 -0.36 0.95
N LYS A 37 3.90 0.95 1.10
CA LYS A 37 3.25 1.60 2.26
C LYS A 37 1.96 2.34 1.88
N MET A 38 1.55 2.19 0.62
CA MET A 38 0.45 2.93 0.01
C MET A 38 -0.79 2.05 -0.09
N PRO A 39 -2.00 2.54 0.22
CA PRO A 39 -3.21 1.78 -0.05
C PRO A 39 -3.43 1.61 -1.55
N THR A 40 -4.29 0.65 -1.89
CA THR A 40 -4.76 0.40 -3.25
C THR A 40 -5.42 1.63 -3.84
N CYS A 41 -5.13 1.89 -5.11
CA CYS A 41 -5.79 2.94 -5.87
C CYS A 41 -7.25 2.56 -6.13
N TYR A 42 -8.19 3.29 -5.53
CA TYR A 42 -9.62 3.10 -5.76
C TYR A 42 -9.99 3.25 -7.26
N HIS A 43 -9.39 4.22 -7.96
CA HIS A 43 -9.66 4.44 -9.38
C HIS A 43 -9.12 3.31 -10.26
N TYR A 44 -8.01 2.68 -9.88
CA TYR A 44 -7.49 1.52 -10.59
C TYR A 44 -8.42 0.31 -10.43
N LEU A 45 -8.94 0.08 -9.22
CA LEU A 45 -9.94 -0.97 -8.99
C LEU A 45 -11.22 -0.75 -9.81
N ALA A 46 -11.60 0.52 -10.03
CA ALA A 46 -12.71 0.89 -10.91
C ALA A 46 -12.36 0.87 -12.41
N GLY A 47 -11.11 0.65 -12.80
CA GLY A 47 -10.65 0.69 -14.19
C GLY A 47 -10.52 2.10 -14.79
N LEU A 48 -10.49 3.15 -13.96
CA LEU A 48 -10.51 4.56 -14.36
C LEU A 48 -9.16 5.27 -14.19
N CYS A 49 -8.17 4.65 -13.54
CA CYS A 49 -6.88 5.30 -13.34
C CYS A 49 -6.03 5.27 -14.62
N GLN A 50 -5.59 6.45 -15.07
CA GLN A 50 -4.72 6.64 -16.23
C GLN A 50 -3.35 7.24 -15.86
N ARG A 51 -3.02 7.33 -14.57
CA ARG A 51 -1.74 7.90 -14.13
C ARG A 51 -0.64 6.84 -14.20
N ASP A 52 0.35 7.06 -15.05
CA ASP A 52 1.52 6.17 -15.17
C ASP A 52 2.31 6.10 -13.86
N ASN A 53 2.49 7.25 -13.19
CA ASN A 53 3.22 7.34 -11.92
C ASN A 53 2.26 7.52 -10.73
N CYS A 54 1.26 6.64 -10.63
CA CYS A 54 0.29 6.70 -9.55
C CYS A 54 0.95 6.40 -8.19
N PRO A 55 0.80 7.27 -7.18
CA PRO A 55 1.38 7.01 -5.86
C PRO A 55 0.64 5.90 -5.10
N TYR A 56 -0.51 5.45 -5.60
CA TYR A 56 -1.33 4.39 -5.00
C TYR A 56 -1.08 3.06 -5.71
N LEU A 57 -1.32 1.95 -5.00
CA LEU A 57 -1.05 0.63 -5.53
C LEU A 57 -2.04 0.22 -6.63
N HIS A 58 -1.52 -0.17 -7.80
CA HIS A 58 -2.28 -0.72 -8.92
C HIS A 58 -2.26 -2.25 -8.89
N ILE A 59 -2.88 -2.86 -7.89
CA ILE A 59 -2.91 -4.34 -7.75
C ILE A 59 -4.34 -4.86 -7.72
N LYS A 60 -4.57 -6.02 -8.37
CA LYS A 60 -5.87 -6.70 -8.38
C LYS A 60 -5.83 -7.86 -7.39
N VAL A 61 -6.76 -7.82 -6.45
CA VAL A 61 -6.88 -8.81 -5.39
C VAL A 61 -7.77 -9.95 -5.84
N ASN A 62 -7.28 -11.19 -5.84
CA ASN A 62 -8.16 -12.35 -5.94
C ASN A 62 -8.69 -12.65 -4.53
N SER A 63 -10.01 -12.61 -4.33
CA SER A 63 -10.64 -12.90 -3.05
C SER A 63 -10.41 -14.34 -2.55
N LYS A 64 -10.00 -15.25 -3.44
CA LYS A 64 -9.63 -16.63 -3.12
C LYS A 64 -8.13 -16.80 -2.83
N ALA A 65 -7.33 -15.74 -2.94
CA ALA A 65 -5.90 -15.82 -2.65
C ALA A 65 -5.66 -16.11 -1.16
N PRO A 66 -4.71 -17.00 -0.82
CA PRO A 66 -4.37 -17.29 0.57
C PRO A 66 -3.72 -16.07 1.24
N VAL A 67 -3.95 -15.92 2.54
CA VAL A 67 -3.29 -14.87 3.34
C VAL A 67 -1.79 -15.16 3.43
N CYS A 68 -1.00 -14.12 3.21
CA CYS A 68 0.46 -14.15 3.25
C CYS A 68 0.96 -14.35 4.71
N ARG A 69 1.59 -15.50 5.00
CA ARG A 69 2.04 -15.86 6.36
C ARG A 69 3.11 -14.94 6.93
N SER A 70 4.08 -14.53 6.10
CA SER A 70 5.14 -13.59 6.49
C SER A 70 4.54 -12.24 6.90
N PHE A 71 3.48 -11.81 6.21
CA PHE A 71 2.75 -10.62 6.62
C PHE A 71 2.11 -10.77 8.01
N LEU A 72 1.51 -11.92 8.34
CA LEU A 72 1.00 -12.17 9.70
C LEU A 72 2.11 -12.10 10.76
N GLN A 73 3.37 -12.35 10.37
CA GLN A 73 4.55 -12.22 11.23
C GLN A 73 5.10 -10.79 11.30
N GLY A 74 4.44 -9.82 10.64
CA GLY A 74 4.74 -8.40 10.72
C GLY A 74 5.55 -7.82 9.55
N TYR A 75 6.09 -8.66 8.66
CA TYR A 75 6.87 -8.19 7.52
C TYR A 75 6.85 -9.18 6.36
N CYS A 76 6.61 -8.69 5.15
CA CYS A 76 6.81 -9.45 3.93
C CYS A 76 7.76 -8.71 2.98
N PRO A 77 8.83 -9.38 2.50
CA PRO A 77 9.74 -8.79 1.52
C PRO A 77 9.10 -8.66 0.13
N ASP A 78 8.15 -9.55 -0.20
CA ASP A 78 7.50 -9.59 -1.51
C ASP A 78 6.18 -8.83 -1.48
N VAL A 79 6.20 -7.63 -2.06
CA VAL A 79 5.02 -6.75 -2.15
C VAL A 79 4.39 -6.77 -3.55
N PHE A 80 5.12 -7.24 -4.58
CA PHE A 80 4.78 -7.05 -5.99
C PHE A 80 4.89 -8.29 -6.89
N ASN A 81 5.20 -9.47 -6.35
CA ASN A 81 5.40 -10.68 -7.15
C ASN A 81 4.66 -11.90 -6.57
#